data_AF-C0H3V5-F1
#
_entry.id   AF-C0H3V5-F1
#
_cell.length_a   1.000
_cell.length_b   1.000
_cell.length_c   1.000
_cell.angle_alpha   90.00
_cell.angle_beta   90.00
_cell.angle_gamma   90.00
#
_symmetry.space_group_name_H-M   'P 1'
#
loop_
_entity.id
_entity.type
_entity.pdbx_description
1 polymer ?
#
loop_
_entity_poly.entity_id
_entity_poly.type
_entity_poly.pdbx_seq_one_letter_code
_entity_poly.pdbx_strand_id
1 'polypeptide(L)'
;MIFINIDITNSFMKEAVPLARQMEGDWIARMKIALNSVIINHYLNLPLTIENVNELLRKGVSYRRICKHYGIGRKDIEKLRQSSVV
;
A
#
# COMPACT_ATOMS: atom_id res chain seq x y z
N MET A 1 1.48 11.00 -13.77
CA MET A 1 0.26 11.23 -12.96
C MET A 1 -0.48 9.91 -12.90
N ILE A 2 -0.51 9.24 -11.76
CA ILE A 2 -1.17 7.92 -11.64
C ILE A 2 -2.68 8.20 -11.73
N PHE A 3 -3.32 7.81 -12.84
CA PHE A 3 -4.77 7.75 -12.92
C PHE A 3 -5.22 6.61 -11.98
N ILE A 4 -5.34 6.91 -10.68
CA ILE A 4 -6.11 6.02 -9.81
C ILE A 4 -7.52 6.13 -10.34
N ASN A 5 -8.00 5.04 -10.95
CA ASN A 5 -9.35 4.95 -11.49
C ASN A 5 -10.32 5.48 -10.41
N ILE A 6 -11.28 6.32 -10.82
CA ILE A 6 -12.32 6.88 -9.95
C ILE A 6 -12.99 5.75 -9.14
N ASP A 7 -13.17 4.58 -9.75
CA ASP A 7 -13.72 3.40 -9.09
C ASP A 7 -12.88 2.90 -7.93
N ILE A 8 -11.54 2.84 -8.10
CA ILE A 8 -10.60 2.45 -7.06
C ILE A 8 -10.61 3.48 -5.93
N THR A 9 -10.61 4.76 -6.28
CA THR A 9 -10.67 5.85 -5.31
C THR A 9 -11.95 5.78 -4.47
N ASN A 10 -13.10 5.57 -5.13
CA ASN A 10 -14.39 5.41 -4.45
C ASN A 10 -14.40 4.17 -3.55
N SER A 11 -13.82 3.06 -4.01
CA SER A 11 -13.68 1.85 -3.19
C SER A 11 -12.84 2.10 -1.94
N PHE A 12 -11.70 2.79 -2.07
CA PHE A 12 -10.87 3.12 -0.91
C PHE A 12 -11.58 4.04 0.07
N MET A 13 -12.33 5.02 -0.42
CA MET A 13 -13.10 5.93 0.44
C MET A 13 -14.23 5.19 1.18
N LYS A 14 -14.90 4.24 0.53
CA LYS A 14 -15.94 3.41 1.17
C LYS A 14 -15.41 2.63 2.38
N GLU A 15 -14.15 2.20 2.35
CA GLU A 15 -13.51 1.49 3.45
C GLU A 15 -12.86 2.45 4.47
N ALA A 16 -12.20 3.51 4.00
CA ALA A 16 -11.45 4.42 4.84
C ALA A 16 -12.34 5.32 5.72
N VAL A 17 -13.51 5.75 5.23
CA VAL A 17 -14.41 6.64 6.00
C VAL A 17 -14.95 5.95 7.27
N PRO A 18 -15.48 4.71 7.22
CA PRO A 18 -15.85 3.97 8.42
C PRO A 18 -14.70 3.78 9.40
N LEU A 19 -13.49 3.44 8.91
CA LEU A 19 -12.30 3.29 9.75
C LEU A 19 -11.95 4.61 10.48
N ALA A 20 -11.96 5.74 9.77
CA ALA A 20 -11.68 7.05 10.35
C ALA A 20 -12.70 7.44 11.43
N ARG A 21 -13.97 7.02 11.31
CA ARG A 21 -15.02 7.27 12.31
C ARG A 21 -14.84 6.50 13.61
N GLN A 22 -14.12 5.38 13.58
CA GLN A 22 -13.80 4.59 14.78
C GLN A 22 -12.60 5.13 15.56
N MET A 23 -11.85 6.06 14.99
CA MET A 23 -10.66 6.66 15.60
C MET A 23 -11.02 7.96 16.33
N GLU A 24 -10.26 8.29 17.37
CA GLU A 24 -10.42 9.54 18.14
C GLU A 24 -9.47 10.65 17.63
N GLY A 25 -9.86 11.92 17.83
CA GLY A 25 -9.04 13.10 17.50
C GLY A 25 -9.40 13.79 16.18
N ASP A 26 -8.43 14.51 15.62
CA ASP A 26 -8.63 15.35 14.42
C ASP A 26 -9.07 14.53 13.19
N TRP A 27 -10.09 15.02 12.49
CA TRP A 27 -10.68 14.32 11.33
C TRP A 27 -9.68 14.14 10.19
N ILE A 28 -8.87 15.17 9.88
CA ILE A 28 -7.94 15.13 8.75
C ILE A 28 -6.84 14.11 9.03
N ALA A 29 -6.29 14.11 10.25
CA ALA A 29 -5.31 13.11 10.69
C ALA A 29 -5.88 11.69 10.61
N ARG A 30 -7.08 11.47 11.14
CA ARG A 30 -7.75 10.15 11.11
C ARG A 30 -7.99 9.66 9.69
N MET A 31 -8.52 10.53 8.82
CA MET A 31 -8.78 10.17 7.44
C MET A 31 -7.49 9.85 6.68
N LYS A 32 -6.40 10.59 6.93
CA LYS A 32 -5.08 10.29 6.35
C LYS A 32 -4.56 8.92 6.79
N ILE A 33 -4.70 8.58 8.07
CA ILE A 33 -4.28 7.27 8.60
C ILE A 33 -5.13 6.16 8.00
N ALA A 34 -6.46 6.30 8.03
CA ALA A 34 -7.38 5.32 7.50
C ALA A 34 -7.14 5.07 6.00
N LEU A 35 -7.04 6.13 5.20
CA LEU A 35 -6.78 6.02 3.76
C LEU A 35 -5.44 5.36 3.47
N ASN A 36 -4.38 5.73 4.19
CA ASN A 36 -3.09 5.07 4.04
C ASN A 36 -3.16 3.58 4.39
N SER A 37 -3.90 3.21 5.45
CA SER A 37 -4.11 1.82 5.84
C SER A 37 -4.78 1.02 4.71
N VAL A 38 -5.87 1.53 4.16
CA VAL A 38 -6.62 0.90 3.05
C VAL A 38 -5.76 0.75 1.81
N ILE A 39 -5.04 1.80 1.41
CA ILE A 39 -4.15 1.74 0.24
C ILE A 39 -3.02 0.73 0.45
N ILE A 40 -2.39 0.71 1.62
CA ILE A 40 -1.32 -0.25 1.93
C ILE A 40 -1.87 -1.68 1.86
N ASN A 41 -3.04 -1.94 2.43
CA ASN A 41 -3.67 -3.26 2.40
C ASN A 41 -3.99 -3.68 0.96
N HIS A 42 -4.48 -2.76 0.14
CA HIS A 42 -4.71 -3.04 -1.29
C HIS A 42 -3.44 -3.52 -1.99
N TYR A 43 -2.33 -2.79 -1.90
CA TYR A 43 -1.07 -3.16 -2.56
C TYR A 43 -0.41 -4.41 -1.95
N LEU A 44 -0.63 -4.70 -0.66
CA LEU A 44 -0.14 -5.94 -0.05
C LEU A 44 -0.89 -7.16 -0.59
N ASN A 45 -2.18 -7.02 -0.92
CA ASN A 45 -2.99 -8.11 -1.48
C ASN A 45 -2.79 -8.32 -3.00
N LEU A 46 -1.97 -7.49 -3.66
CA LEU A 46 -1.61 -7.68 -5.07
C LEU A 46 -0.45 -8.68 -5.22
N PRO A 47 -0.22 -9.24 -6.41
CA PRO A 47 0.96 -10.07 -6.66
C PRO A 47 2.27 -9.34 -6.40
N LEU A 48 3.29 -10.08 -5.98
CA LEU A 48 4.62 -9.55 -5.75
C LEU A 48 5.27 -9.14 -7.08
N THR A 49 5.17 -7.85 -7.41
CA THR A 49 5.88 -7.22 -8.53
C THR A 49 6.71 -6.04 -8.03
N ILE A 50 7.69 -5.61 -8.84
CA ILE A 50 8.54 -4.49 -8.44
C ILE A 50 7.75 -3.17 -8.35
N GLU A 51 6.73 -3.01 -9.19
CA GLU A 51 5.82 -1.86 -9.18
C GLU A 51 5.06 -1.79 -7.85
N ASN A 52 4.47 -2.91 -7.41
CA ASN A 52 3.71 -2.98 -6.17
C ASN A 52 4.62 -2.77 -4.95
N VAL A 53 5.84 -3.33 -4.96
CA VAL A 53 6.83 -3.08 -3.91
C VAL A 53 7.20 -1.60 -3.85
N ASN A 54 7.45 -0.95 -4.98
CA ASN A 54 7.79 0.47 -5.02
C ASN A 54 6.64 1.36 -4.54
N GLU A 55 5.39 1.03 -4.86
CA GLU A 55 4.22 1.74 -4.34
C GLU A 55 4.10 1.59 -2.81
N LEU A 56 4.32 0.39 -2.26
CA LEU A 56 4.35 0.16 -0.81
C LEU A 56 5.45 0.99 -0.13
N LEU A 57 6.66 1.00 -0.69
CA LEU A 57 7.78 1.79 -0.17
C LEU A 57 7.47 3.29 -0.19
N ARG A 58 6.85 3.79 -1.27
CA ARG A 58 6.42 5.20 -1.41
C ARG A 58 5.38 5.59 -0.36
N LYS A 59 4.58 4.62 0.12
CA LYS A 59 3.62 4.79 1.21
C LYS A 59 4.22 4.62 2.62
N GLY A 60 5.53 4.42 2.72
CA GLY A 60 6.25 4.28 3.99
C GLY A 60 6.20 2.88 4.59
N VAL A 61 5.81 1.86 3.82
CA VAL A 61 5.89 0.47 4.25
C VAL A 61 7.34 0.03 4.22
N SER A 62 7.86 -0.50 5.34
CA SER A 62 9.24 -0.97 5.39
C SER A 62 9.44 -2.28 4.62
N TYR A 63 10.64 -2.49 4.08
CA TYR A 63 11.03 -3.78 3.48
C TYR A 63 10.74 -4.95 4.42
N ARG A 64 10.95 -4.79 5.73
CA ARG A 64 10.64 -5.82 6.73
C ARG A 64 9.17 -6.24 6.69
N ARG A 65 8.24 -5.28 6.61
CA ARG A 65 6.80 -5.56 6.54
C ARG A 65 6.43 -6.23 5.22
N ILE A 66 7.00 -5.78 4.10
CA ILE A 66 6.79 -6.38 2.77
C ILE A 66 7.29 -7.83 2.76
N CYS A 67 8.55 -8.07 3.15
CA CYS A 67 9.15 -9.39 3.24
C CYS A 67 8.32 -10.35 4.10
N LYS A 68 7.87 -9.90 5.27
CA LYS A 68 7.03 -10.71 6.17
C LYS A 68 5.69 -11.07 5.53
N HIS A 69 5.06 -10.14 4.79
CA HIS A 69 3.76 -10.38 4.17
C HIS A 69 3.84 -11.42 3.04
N TYR A 70 4.85 -11.31 2.17
CA TYR A 70 5.01 -12.20 1.02
C TYR A 70 5.80 -13.49 1.33
N GLY A 71 6.34 -13.64 2.54
CA GLY A 71 7.16 -14.80 2.90
C GLY A 71 8.52 -14.84 2.19
N ILE A 72 9.09 -13.68 1.85
CA ILE A 72 10.33 -13.55 1.07
C ILE A 72 11.45 -12.86 1.86
N GLY A 73 12.68 -13.01 1.40
CA GLY A 73 13.85 -12.28 1.87
C GLY A 73 14.14 -11.00 1.08
N ARG A 74 15.05 -10.17 1.60
CA ARG A 74 15.50 -8.94 0.92
C ARG A 74 16.15 -9.24 -0.45
N LYS A 75 16.83 -10.39 -0.58
CA LYS A 75 17.47 -10.84 -1.82
C LYS A 75 16.45 -11.13 -2.92
N ASP A 76 15.24 -11.56 -2.57
CA ASP A 76 14.20 -11.85 -3.55
C ASP A 76 13.66 -10.54 -4.15
N ILE A 77 13.53 -9.50 -3.33
CA ILE A 77 13.18 -8.15 -3.79
C ILE A 77 14.26 -7.57 -4.71
N GLU A 78 15.54 -7.84 -4.41
CA GLU A 78 16.65 -7.42 -5.26
C GLU A 78 16.65 -8.13 -6.62
N LYS A 79 16.34 -9.43 -6.66
CA LYS A 79 16.15 -10.19 -7.91
C LYS A 79 15.00 -9.65 -8.77
N LEU A 80 13.89 -9.25 -8.15
CA LEU A 80 12.78 -8.61 -8.86
C LEU A 80 13.21 -7.32 -9.56
N ARG A 81 14.06 -6.51 -8.90
CA ARG A 81 14.63 -5.29 -9.49
C ARG A 81 15.57 -5.57 -10.67
N GLN A 82 16.35 -6.65 -10.61
CA GLN A 82 17.25 -7.02 -11.70
C GLN A 82 16.48 -7.56 -12.90
N SER A 83 15.41 -8.31 -12.66
CA SER A 83 14.57 -8.89 -13.71
C SER A 83 13.78 -7.84 -14.50
N SER A 84 13.51 -6.67 -13.92
CA SER A 84 12.83 -5.56 -14.60
C SER A 84 13.75 -4.68 -15.46
N VAL A 85 15.06 -4.95 -15.51
CA VAL A 85 16.05 -4.11 -16.25
C VAL A 85 16.45 -4.73 -17.60
N VAL A 86 15.74 -5.76 -18.08
CA VAL A 86 15.95 -6.36 -19.42
C VAL A 86 15.00 -5.70 -20.42
#